data_AF-A0A357HBS8-F1
#
_entry.id   AF-A0A357HBS8-F1
#
_cell.length_a   1.000
_cell.length_b   1.000
_cell.length_c   1.000
_cell.angle_alpha   90.00
_cell.angle_beta   90.00
_cell.angle_gamma   90.00
#
_symmetry.space_group_name_H-M   'P 1'
#
loop_
_entity.id
_entity.type
_entity.pdbx_description
1 polymer ?
#
loop_
_entity_poly.entity_id
_entity_poly.type
_entity_poly.pdbx_seq_one_letter_code
_entity_poly.pdbx_strand_id
1 'polypeptide(L)'
;MFMVNETSEWLSDYSWIFSLGAVVLVVVILGILIAVLVGVKKTNRLVGKNPLKLSAKVAYDSDNMNEYLEISVFNCGLRDVNIKDFGLRYKNQTVSLINEFTERRASKSHSVDVATGSSLVYKLNPERVEKFVISHNFSATSIDPIYVICVDSNGNETIKKEVSLSRLFNARQKARLLQAKTKIHQEKIDEYKAGHEGNEPLTEGIYRLFHRKQIRIPELVAKADSLMVSDRSVNSKTVSDSSYAPAISDQQSESPAQTSSVPFGQRKMNTQEMKVTYLNMDPLKSLDETDEETKGH
;
A
#
# COMPACT_ATOMS: atom_id res chain seq x y z
N MET A 1 44.81 -62.06 -49.93
CA MET A 1 44.88 -61.51 -48.55
C MET A 1 45.93 -60.40 -48.51
N PHE A 2 45.71 -59.30 -49.23
CA PHE A 2 46.64 -58.15 -49.33
C PHE A 2 45.89 -56.85 -49.73
N MET A 3 44.69 -56.61 -49.16
CA MET A 3 43.95 -55.36 -49.41
C MET A 3 43.26 -54.83 -48.14
N VAL A 4 43.80 -55.15 -46.97
CA VAL A 4 43.27 -54.66 -45.67
C VAL A 4 44.27 -53.72 -44.97
N ASN A 5 45.55 -53.74 -45.35
CA ASN A 5 46.57 -52.90 -44.68
C ASN A 5 46.63 -51.45 -45.18
N GLU A 6 46.44 -51.19 -46.48
CA GLU A 6 46.57 -49.83 -47.05
C GLU A 6 45.48 -48.86 -46.54
N THR A 7 44.28 -49.36 -46.25
CA THR A 7 43.19 -48.53 -45.70
C THR A 7 43.42 -48.17 -44.22
N SER A 8 44.20 -48.98 -43.50
CA SER A 8 44.51 -48.73 -42.09
C SER A 8 45.63 -47.70 -41.89
N GLU A 9 46.63 -47.70 -42.77
CA GLU A 9 47.75 -46.73 -42.74
C GLU A 9 47.29 -45.33 -43.16
N TRP A 10 46.40 -45.23 -44.16
CA TRP A 10 45.78 -43.96 -44.53
C TRP A 10 44.93 -43.38 -43.39
N LEU A 11 44.20 -44.23 -42.65
CA LEU A 11 43.42 -43.79 -41.50
C LEU A 11 44.31 -43.27 -40.36
N SER A 12 45.49 -43.86 -40.14
CA SER A 12 46.44 -43.41 -39.11
C SER A 12 47.11 -42.08 -39.46
N ASP A 13 47.49 -41.88 -40.73
CA ASP A 13 48.18 -40.66 -41.18
C ASP A 13 47.28 -39.43 -41.19
N TYR A 14 45.97 -39.61 -41.36
CA TYR A 14 44.96 -38.55 -41.32
C TYR A 14 44.11 -38.53 -40.03
N SER A 15 44.44 -39.40 -39.05
CA SER A 15 43.75 -39.49 -37.75
C SER A 15 43.72 -38.17 -36.97
N TRP A 16 44.72 -37.32 -37.17
CA TRP A 16 44.81 -35.99 -36.56
C TRP A 16 43.70 -35.04 -37.05
N ILE A 17 43.20 -35.20 -38.29
CA ILE A 17 42.12 -34.39 -38.86
C ILE A 17 40.80 -34.71 -38.17
N PHE A 18 40.52 -36.01 -37.96
CA PHE A 18 39.36 -36.47 -37.20
C PHE A 18 39.42 -36.00 -35.74
N SER A 19 40.61 -36.03 -35.13
CA SER A 19 40.82 -35.53 -33.78
C SER A 19 40.56 -34.02 -33.69
N LEU A 20 41.03 -33.24 -34.67
CA LEU A 20 40.79 -31.80 -34.74
C LEU A 20 39.31 -31.46 -34.97
N GLY A 21 38.64 -32.21 -35.85
CA GLY A 21 37.19 -32.12 -36.06
C GLY A 21 36.38 -32.42 -34.80
N ALA A 22 36.78 -33.43 -34.04
CA ALA A 22 36.17 -33.77 -32.75
C ALA A 22 36.34 -32.63 -31.74
N VAL A 23 37.54 -32.04 -31.63
CA VAL A 23 37.81 -30.91 -30.73
C VAL A 23 36.93 -29.71 -31.07
N VAL A 24 36.81 -29.36 -32.36
CA VAL A 24 35.93 -28.26 -32.82
C VAL A 24 34.48 -28.54 -32.45
N LEU A 25 34.02 -29.78 -32.64
CA LEU A 25 32.66 -30.18 -32.32
C LEU A 25 32.38 -30.09 -30.80
N VAL A 26 33.32 -30.49 -29.95
CA VAL A 26 33.21 -30.31 -28.49
C VAL A 26 33.10 -28.84 -28.12
N VAL A 27 33.91 -27.96 -28.72
CA VAL A 27 33.86 -26.50 -28.46
C VAL A 27 32.52 -25.91 -28.86
N VAL A 28 31.96 -26.32 -30.00
CA VAL A 28 30.63 -25.87 -30.45
C VAL A 28 29.54 -26.33 -29.49
N ILE A 29 29.56 -27.59 -29.06
CA ILE A 29 28.60 -28.11 -28.07
C ILE A 29 28.72 -27.35 -26.74
N LEU A 30 29.93 -27.07 -26.28
CA LEU A 30 30.16 -26.31 -25.06
C LEU A 30 29.59 -24.89 -25.16
N GLY A 31 29.79 -24.23 -26.31
CA GLY A 31 29.23 -22.92 -26.59
C GLY A 31 27.71 -22.89 -26.54
N ILE A 32 27.06 -23.89 -27.15
CA ILE A 32 25.59 -24.02 -27.12
C ILE A 32 25.09 -24.25 -25.69
N LEU A 33 25.75 -25.13 -24.92
CA LEU A 33 25.41 -25.38 -23.51
C LEU A 33 25.48 -24.10 -22.67
N ILE A 34 26.54 -23.30 -22.82
CA ILE A 34 26.69 -22.03 -22.12
C ILE A 34 25.59 -21.05 -22.52
N ALA A 35 25.29 -20.93 -23.81
CA ALA A 35 24.22 -20.05 -24.31
C ALA A 35 22.85 -20.42 -23.74
N VAL A 36 22.52 -21.73 -23.69
CA VAL A 36 21.28 -22.22 -23.09
C VAL A 36 21.23 -21.92 -21.60
N LEU A 37 22.31 -22.15 -20.85
CA LEU A 37 22.37 -21.85 -19.42
C LEU A 37 22.17 -20.35 -19.12
N VAL A 38 22.75 -19.48 -19.93
CA VAL A 38 22.57 -18.02 -19.80
C VAL A 38 21.12 -17.63 -20.13
N GLY A 39 20.54 -18.20 -21.19
CA GLY A 39 19.15 -18.00 -21.58
C GLY A 39 18.17 -18.43 -20.48
N VAL A 40 18.35 -19.64 -19.94
CA VAL A 40 17.53 -20.16 -18.83
C VAL A 40 17.66 -19.29 -17.58
N LYS A 41 18.87 -18.87 -17.20
CA LYS A 41 19.05 -17.95 -16.06
C LYS A 41 18.35 -16.61 -16.27
N LYS A 42 18.39 -16.05 -17.48
CA LYS A 42 17.73 -14.78 -17.82
C LYS A 42 16.21 -14.92 -17.77
N THR A 43 15.66 -15.98 -18.36
CA THR A 43 14.21 -16.27 -18.33
C THR A 43 13.74 -16.58 -16.91
N ASN A 44 14.47 -17.37 -16.15
CA ASN A 44 14.09 -17.70 -14.77
C ASN A 44 14.10 -16.47 -13.85
N ARG A 45 14.99 -15.49 -14.10
CA ARG A 45 14.97 -14.20 -13.39
C ARG A 45 13.76 -13.33 -13.73
N LEU A 46 13.18 -13.49 -14.92
CA LEU A 46 11.99 -12.77 -15.37
C LEU A 46 10.70 -13.46 -14.94
N VAL A 47 10.71 -14.80 -14.86
CA VAL A 47 9.56 -15.63 -14.48
C VAL A 47 9.47 -15.82 -12.95
N GLY A 48 10.59 -15.79 -12.24
CA GLY A 48 10.69 -16.15 -10.82
C GLY A 48 10.46 -15.03 -9.80
N LYS A 49 9.96 -13.86 -10.20
CA LYS A 49 9.57 -12.81 -9.24
C LYS A 49 8.06 -12.73 -9.27
N ASN A 50 7.43 -12.87 -8.09
CA ASN A 50 5.98 -12.89 -7.91
C ASN A 50 5.26 -12.02 -8.95
N PRO A 51 4.37 -12.61 -9.79
CA PRO A 51 3.72 -11.86 -10.85
C PRO A 51 2.81 -10.76 -10.29
N LEU A 52 2.52 -10.76 -8.99
CA LEU A 52 1.60 -9.84 -8.35
C LEU A 52 2.35 -8.72 -7.63
N LYS A 53 2.11 -7.48 -8.06
CA LYS A 53 2.53 -6.27 -7.37
C LYS A 53 1.36 -5.72 -6.56
N LEU A 54 1.53 -5.68 -5.25
CA LEU A 54 0.53 -5.18 -4.30
C LEU A 54 0.80 -3.72 -3.93
N SER A 55 -0.25 -2.94 -3.70
CA SER A 55 -0.15 -1.59 -3.15
C SER A 55 -1.41 -1.25 -2.36
N ALA A 56 -1.26 -0.52 -1.27
CA ALA A 56 -2.39 0.12 -0.62
C ALA A 56 -2.09 1.60 -0.32
N LYS A 57 -3.01 2.49 -0.71
CA LYS A 57 -2.85 3.95 -0.53
C LYS A 57 -4.17 4.55 -0.05
N VAL A 58 -4.09 5.47 0.89
CA VAL A 58 -5.23 6.34 1.23
C VAL A 58 -5.20 7.51 0.25
N ALA A 59 -6.30 7.71 -0.45
CA ALA A 59 -6.50 8.80 -1.39
C ALA A 59 -7.72 9.62 -0.99
N TYR A 60 -7.76 10.85 -1.45
CA TYR A 60 -8.85 11.78 -1.20
C TYR A 60 -9.68 11.92 -2.46
N ASP A 61 -11.00 11.79 -2.32
CA ASP A 61 -11.95 12.05 -3.39
C ASP A 61 -12.31 13.53 -3.37
N SER A 62 -11.97 14.27 -4.43
CA SER A 62 -12.23 15.71 -4.51
C SER A 62 -13.72 16.02 -4.57
N ASP A 63 -14.52 15.10 -5.13
CA ASP A 63 -15.94 15.35 -5.37
C ASP A 63 -16.77 15.14 -4.11
N ASN A 64 -16.44 14.08 -3.36
CA ASN A 64 -17.16 13.69 -2.14
C ASN A 64 -16.48 14.21 -0.86
N MET A 65 -15.33 14.88 -0.98
CA MET A 65 -14.50 15.33 0.14
C MET A 65 -14.20 14.23 1.17
N ASN A 66 -14.23 12.97 0.72
CA ASN A 66 -14.12 11.79 1.56
C ASN A 66 -12.84 11.02 1.24
N GLU A 67 -12.22 10.49 2.29
CA GLU A 67 -11.07 9.61 2.16
C GLU A 67 -11.51 8.19 1.80
N TYR A 68 -10.76 7.55 0.90
CA TYR A 68 -10.90 6.13 0.61
C TYR A 68 -9.53 5.44 0.65
N LEU A 69 -9.51 4.20 1.12
CA LEU A 69 -8.36 3.31 1.00
C LEU A 69 -8.50 2.52 -0.29
N GLU A 70 -7.53 2.68 -1.19
CA GLU A 70 -7.41 1.94 -2.43
C GLU A 70 -6.39 0.82 -2.25
N ILE A 71 -6.86 -0.43 -2.39
CA ILE A 71 -6.00 -1.61 -2.46
C ILE A 71 -5.94 -2.04 -3.92
N SER A 72 -4.74 -2.13 -4.45
CA SER A 72 -4.51 -2.57 -5.83
C SER A 72 -3.61 -3.79 -5.91
N VAL A 73 -4.02 -4.72 -6.76
CA VAL A 73 -3.27 -5.92 -7.13
C VAL A 73 -3.01 -5.86 -8.62
N PHE A 74 -1.77 -5.62 -9.02
CA PHE A 74 -1.37 -5.52 -10.41
C PHE A 74 -0.67 -6.80 -10.86
N ASN A 75 -1.12 -7.37 -11.98
CA ASN A 75 -0.51 -8.55 -12.57
C ASN A 75 0.63 -8.14 -13.53
N CYS A 76 1.87 -8.15 -13.01
CA CYS A 76 3.13 -8.05 -13.77
C CYS A 76 3.53 -9.35 -14.47
N GLY A 77 2.77 -10.44 -14.31
CA GLY A 77 3.07 -11.74 -14.90
C GLY A 77 2.96 -11.75 -16.42
N LEU A 78 3.30 -12.89 -17.03
CA LEU A 78 3.07 -13.15 -18.46
C LEU A 78 1.79 -13.94 -18.72
N ARG A 79 1.09 -14.33 -17.64
CA ARG A 79 -0.13 -15.14 -17.68
C ARG A 79 -1.16 -14.51 -16.77
N ASP A 80 -2.41 -14.76 -17.09
CA ASP A 80 -3.52 -14.37 -16.26
C ASP A 80 -3.45 -15.12 -14.94
N VAL A 81 -3.81 -14.43 -13.86
CA VAL A 81 -3.73 -14.96 -12.50
C VAL A 81 -5.13 -14.95 -11.91
N ASN A 82 -5.53 -16.09 -11.36
CA ASN A 82 -6.80 -16.22 -10.66
C ASN A 82 -6.58 -15.96 -9.17
N ILE A 83 -7.08 -14.83 -8.68
CA ILE A 83 -6.93 -14.43 -7.28
C ILE A 83 -8.04 -15.08 -6.46
N LYS A 84 -7.65 -15.91 -5.49
CA LYS A 84 -8.58 -16.55 -4.54
C LYS A 84 -8.91 -15.64 -3.38
N ASP A 85 -7.96 -14.86 -2.89
CA ASP A 85 -8.19 -13.93 -1.80
C ASP A 85 -7.23 -12.72 -1.89
N PHE A 86 -7.67 -11.57 -1.39
CA PHE A 86 -6.81 -10.41 -1.20
C PHE A 86 -7.31 -9.57 -0.03
N GLY A 87 -6.40 -8.83 0.58
CA GLY A 87 -6.74 -7.89 1.65
C GLY A 87 -5.56 -7.45 2.48
N LEU A 88 -5.77 -7.35 3.79
CA LEU A 88 -4.80 -6.80 4.73
C LEU A 88 -4.47 -7.79 5.83
N ARG A 89 -3.21 -7.82 6.25
CA ARG A 89 -2.72 -8.62 7.37
C ARG A 89 -2.09 -7.71 8.42
N TYR A 90 -2.52 -7.86 9.67
CA TYR A 90 -2.04 -7.11 10.83
C TYR A 90 -1.95 -8.04 12.04
N LYS A 91 -0.80 -8.10 12.73
CA LYS A 91 -0.58 -8.98 13.90
C LYS A 91 -1.11 -10.41 13.72
N ASN A 92 -0.77 -11.06 12.61
CA ASN A 92 -1.19 -12.41 12.24
C ASN A 92 -2.71 -12.60 12.02
N GLN A 93 -3.50 -11.52 12.07
CA GLN A 93 -4.91 -11.50 11.69
C GLN A 93 -5.01 -11.05 10.24
N THR A 94 -5.90 -11.69 9.48
CA THR A 94 -6.10 -11.40 8.06
C THR A 94 -7.52 -10.93 7.82
N VAL A 95 -7.66 -9.78 7.17
CA VAL A 95 -8.93 -9.26 6.66
C VAL A 95 -9.01 -9.60 5.18
N SER A 96 -9.87 -10.55 4.84
CA SER A 96 -10.20 -10.92 3.47
C SER A 96 -11.25 -9.95 2.92
N LEU A 97 -11.05 -9.49 1.69
CA LEU A 97 -11.94 -8.55 0.99
C LEU A 97 -12.54 -9.15 -0.28
N ILE A 98 -12.21 -10.40 -0.61
CA ILE A 98 -12.66 -11.04 -1.86
C ILE A 98 -14.18 -11.19 -1.91
N ASN A 99 -14.81 -11.61 -0.81
CA ASN A 99 -16.26 -11.82 -0.76
C ASN A 99 -17.00 -10.51 -1.06
N GLU A 100 -16.64 -9.44 -0.36
CA GLU A 100 -17.22 -8.11 -0.59
C GLU A 100 -16.98 -7.60 -2.01
N PHE A 101 -15.81 -7.88 -2.57
CA PHE A 101 -15.49 -7.51 -3.95
C PHE A 101 -16.36 -8.27 -4.96
N THR A 102 -16.53 -9.58 -4.78
CA THR A 102 -17.32 -10.44 -5.68
C THR A 102 -18.82 -10.13 -5.62
N GLU A 103 -19.34 -9.87 -4.41
CA GLU A 103 -20.73 -9.44 -4.18
C GLU A 103 -21.04 -8.13 -4.93
N ARG A 104 -20.16 -7.14 -4.83
CA ARG A 104 -20.32 -5.85 -5.54
C ARG A 104 -20.24 -5.97 -7.05
N ARG A 105 -19.54 -6.99 -7.56
CA ARG A 105 -19.42 -7.27 -9.00
C ARG A 105 -20.56 -8.15 -9.52
N ALA A 106 -21.54 -8.50 -8.68
CA ALA A 106 -22.63 -9.44 -9.01
C ALA A 106 -22.13 -10.79 -9.59
N SER A 107 -20.88 -11.17 -9.27
CA SER A 107 -20.23 -12.36 -9.82
C SER A 107 -20.33 -13.49 -8.79
N LYS A 108 -20.87 -14.65 -9.18
CA LYS A 108 -21.02 -15.82 -8.28
C LYS A 108 -19.71 -16.58 -8.02
N SER A 109 -18.61 -16.16 -8.65
CA SER A 109 -17.30 -16.79 -8.48
C SER A 109 -16.64 -16.28 -7.20
N HIS A 110 -16.08 -17.19 -6.40
CA HIS A 110 -15.29 -16.88 -5.20
C HIS A 110 -13.84 -16.49 -5.53
N SER A 111 -13.53 -16.38 -6.82
CA SER A 111 -12.21 -15.95 -7.27
C SER A 111 -12.31 -15.01 -8.47
N VAL A 112 -11.29 -14.18 -8.64
CA VAL A 112 -11.26 -13.11 -9.61
C VAL A 112 -10.06 -13.29 -10.53
N ASP A 113 -10.34 -13.42 -11.82
CA ASP A 113 -9.31 -13.44 -12.85
C ASP A 113 -8.79 -12.02 -13.10
N VAL A 114 -7.47 -11.86 -13.02
CA VAL A 114 -6.75 -10.62 -13.34
C VAL A 114 -5.87 -10.88 -14.54
N ALA A 115 -6.26 -10.30 -15.67
CA ALA A 115 -5.55 -10.41 -16.93
C ALA A 115 -4.12 -9.87 -16.81
N THR A 116 -3.23 -10.38 -17.65
CA THR A 116 -1.85 -9.91 -17.75
C THR A 116 -1.78 -8.41 -18.03
N GLY A 117 -1.01 -7.67 -17.24
CA GLY A 117 -0.89 -6.20 -17.38
C GLY A 117 -2.09 -5.40 -16.87
N SER A 118 -3.10 -6.05 -16.29
CA SER A 118 -4.25 -5.40 -15.67
C SER A 118 -4.08 -5.24 -14.15
N SER A 119 -4.92 -4.40 -13.55
CA SER A 119 -5.00 -4.25 -12.10
C SER A 119 -6.41 -4.54 -11.59
N LEU A 120 -6.48 -5.24 -10.47
CA LEU A 120 -7.65 -5.26 -9.61
C LEU A 120 -7.55 -4.08 -8.64
N VAL A 121 -8.58 -3.25 -8.59
CA VAL A 121 -8.65 -2.10 -7.68
C VAL A 121 -9.89 -2.20 -6.82
N TYR A 122 -9.70 -2.18 -5.50
CA TYR A 122 -10.78 -2.14 -4.52
C TYR A 122 -10.67 -0.90 -3.64
N LYS A 123 -11.79 -0.18 -3.51
CA LYS A 123 -11.90 1.02 -2.69
C LYS A 123 -12.78 0.74 -1.48
N LEU A 124 -12.30 1.09 -0.30
CA LEU A 124 -12.99 0.87 0.97
C LEU A 124 -12.79 2.06 1.92
N ASN A 125 -13.66 2.20 2.93
CA ASN A 125 -13.54 3.26 3.93
C ASN A 125 -12.31 3.01 4.85
N PRO A 126 -11.32 3.93 4.92
CA PRO A 126 -10.12 3.74 5.74
C PRO A 126 -10.43 3.54 7.22
N GLU A 127 -11.51 4.13 7.74
CA GLU A 127 -11.91 4.01 9.15
C GLU A 127 -12.18 2.57 9.58
N ARG A 128 -12.72 1.74 8.67
CA ARG A 128 -13.00 0.34 8.96
C ARG A 128 -11.71 -0.43 9.25
N VAL A 129 -10.67 -0.14 8.49
CA VAL A 129 -9.35 -0.75 8.68
C VAL A 129 -8.68 -0.16 9.92
N GLU A 130 -8.81 1.13 10.17
CA GLU A 130 -8.27 1.75 11.39
C GLU A 130 -8.89 1.16 12.66
N LYS A 131 -10.22 0.98 12.69
CA LYS A 131 -10.93 0.33 13.80
C LYS A 131 -10.43 -1.10 14.01
N PHE A 132 -10.23 -1.85 12.93
CA PHE A 132 -9.66 -3.20 12.98
C PHE A 132 -8.22 -3.18 13.54
N VAL A 133 -7.38 -2.27 13.07
CA VAL A 133 -5.99 -2.17 13.52
C VAL A 133 -5.93 -1.82 15.01
N ILE A 134 -6.75 -0.87 15.46
CA ILE A 134 -6.81 -0.42 16.86
C ILE A 134 -7.32 -1.52 17.79
N SER A 135 -8.40 -2.22 17.42
CA SER A 135 -8.96 -3.29 18.26
C SER A 135 -7.97 -4.44 18.48
N HIS A 136 -7.07 -4.67 17.52
CA HIS A 136 -6.01 -5.66 17.62
C HIS A 136 -4.69 -5.08 18.16
N ASN A 137 -4.65 -3.79 18.52
CA ASN A 137 -3.42 -3.13 18.95
C ASN A 137 -3.06 -3.30 20.44
N PHE A 138 -3.78 -4.11 21.22
CA PHE A 138 -3.47 -4.44 22.65
C PHE A 138 -2.95 -3.26 23.49
N SER A 139 -3.63 -2.11 23.43
CA SER A 139 -3.26 -0.90 24.18
C SER A 139 -1.83 -0.37 23.90
N ALA A 140 -1.25 -0.68 22.74
CA ALA A 140 0.03 -0.11 22.32
C ALA A 140 -0.16 1.33 21.82
N THR A 141 0.84 2.18 22.09
CA THR A 141 0.85 3.59 21.68
C THR A 141 1.26 3.80 20.22
N SER A 142 1.78 2.77 19.57
CA SER A 142 2.18 2.78 18.17
C SER A 142 1.52 1.63 17.41
N ILE A 143 1.31 1.84 16.12
CA ILE A 143 0.78 0.82 15.21
C ILE A 143 1.95 0.02 14.60
N ASP A 144 1.79 -1.30 14.58
CA ASP A 144 2.71 -2.23 13.92
C ASP A 144 2.62 -2.14 12.38
N PRO A 145 3.60 -2.69 11.65
CA PRO A 145 3.54 -2.74 10.20
C PRO A 145 2.26 -3.41 9.68
N ILE A 146 1.56 -2.73 8.77
CA ILE A 146 0.42 -3.26 8.04
C ILE A 146 0.94 -3.90 6.75
N TYR A 147 0.46 -5.11 6.46
CA TYR A 147 0.81 -5.86 5.27
C TYR A 147 -0.40 -5.96 4.35
N VAL A 148 -0.17 -5.83 3.05
CA VAL A 148 -1.13 -6.17 2.01
C VAL A 148 -0.83 -7.60 1.58
N ILE A 149 -1.88 -8.40 1.43
CA ILE A 149 -1.76 -9.79 1.04
C ILE A 149 -2.60 -10.10 -0.19
N CYS A 150 -2.13 -11.04 -0.98
CA CYS A 150 -2.88 -11.64 -2.08
C CYS A 150 -2.54 -13.13 -2.13
N VAL A 151 -3.57 -13.95 -2.31
CA VAL A 151 -3.50 -15.40 -2.40
C VAL A 151 -4.00 -15.82 -3.77
N ASP A 152 -3.11 -16.43 -4.54
CA ASP A 152 -3.45 -17.02 -5.84
C ASP A 152 -4.30 -18.29 -5.64
N SER A 153 -5.03 -18.70 -6.67
CA SER A 153 -5.71 -19.99 -6.82
C SER A 153 -4.84 -21.19 -6.44
N ASN A 154 -3.53 -21.12 -6.73
CA ASN A 154 -2.55 -22.15 -6.38
C ASN A 154 -2.15 -22.16 -4.90
N GLY A 155 -2.70 -21.25 -4.07
CA GLY A 155 -2.36 -21.11 -2.66
C GLY A 155 -1.06 -20.35 -2.39
N ASN A 156 -0.45 -19.75 -3.41
CA ASN A 156 0.75 -18.93 -3.25
C ASN A 156 0.40 -17.57 -2.64
N GLU A 157 0.95 -17.28 -1.46
CA GLU A 157 0.77 -15.99 -0.79
C GLU A 157 1.84 -14.98 -1.23
N THR A 158 1.39 -13.84 -1.75
CA THR A 158 2.24 -12.65 -1.90
C THR A 158 1.92 -11.70 -0.77
N ILE A 159 2.92 -11.37 0.05
CA ILE A 159 2.80 -10.47 1.19
C ILE A 159 3.73 -9.29 0.97
N LYS A 160 3.20 -8.07 1.12
CA LYS A 160 3.99 -6.85 1.00
C LYS A 160 3.71 -5.92 2.16
N LYS A 161 4.77 -5.44 2.82
CA LYS A 161 4.68 -4.39 3.84
C LYS A 161 4.31 -3.05 3.20
N GLU A 162 3.24 -2.43 3.66
CA GLU A 162 2.82 -1.12 3.17
C GLU A 162 3.26 -0.02 4.15
N VAL A 163 4.43 0.57 3.86
CA VAL A 163 5.08 1.54 4.74
C VAL A 163 4.27 2.83 4.83
N SER A 164 3.72 3.29 3.71
CA SER A 164 2.95 4.54 3.63
C SER A 164 1.69 4.48 4.47
N LEU A 165 0.92 3.39 4.33
CA LEU A 165 -0.29 3.15 5.12
C LEU A 165 0.03 3.04 6.62
N SER A 166 1.07 2.28 6.97
CA SER A 166 1.51 2.12 8.36
C SER A 166 1.91 3.46 8.99
N ARG A 167 2.63 4.31 8.25
CA ARG A 167 3.03 5.65 8.71
C ARG A 167 1.82 6.55 8.94
N LEU A 168 0.88 6.57 8.00
CA LEU A 168 -0.33 7.38 8.10
C LEU A 168 -1.15 7.01 9.33
N PHE A 169 -1.43 5.72 9.52
CA PHE A 169 -2.24 5.28 10.65
C PHE A 169 -1.53 5.53 11.98
N ASN A 170 -0.20 5.36 12.03
CA ASN A 170 0.58 5.68 13.23
C ASN A 170 0.52 7.18 13.55
N ALA A 171 0.61 8.07 12.55
CA ALA A 171 0.41 9.50 12.74
C ALA A 171 -0.98 9.83 13.30
N ARG A 172 -2.03 9.21 12.76
CA ARG A 172 -3.41 9.35 13.26
C ARG A 172 -3.55 8.85 14.70
N GLN A 173 -2.95 7.72 15.05
CA GLN A 173 -2.97 7.21 16.41
C GLN A 173 -2.26 8.18 17.37
N LYS A 174 -1.11 8.73 16.98
CA LYS A 174 -0.40 9.74 17.79
C LYS A 174 -1.26 10.99 18.02
N ALA A 175 -1.97 11.47 17.00
CA ALA A 175 -2.88 12.60 17.13
C ALA A 175 -4.02 12.30 18.13
N ARG A 176 -4.63 11.11 18.06
CA ARG A 176 -5.66 10.68 19.01
C ARG A 176 -5.14 10.54 20.43
N LEU A 177 -3.94 10.01 20.61
CA LEU A 177 -3.31 9.92 21.92
C LEU A 177 -3.03 11.31 22.52
N LEU A 178 -2.67 12.28 21.67
CA LEU A 178 -2.49 13.66 22.11
C LEU A 178 -3.82 14.29 22.54
N GLN A 179 -4.90 14.11 21.77
CA GLN A 179 -6.24 14.57 22.13
C GLN A 179 -6.80 13.86 23.38
N ALA A 180 -6.57 12.55 23.52
CA ALA A 180 -6.96 11.81 24.71
C ALA A 180 -6.24 12.32 25.95
N LYS A 181 -4.95 12.65 25.81
CA LYS A 181 -4.16 13.23 26.89
C LYS A 181 -4.68 14.60 27.32
N THR A 182 -5.07 15.46 26.38
CA THR A 182 -5.65 16.77 26.72
C THR A 182 -7.01 16.63 27.37
N LYS A 183 -7.87 15.72 26.90
CA LYS A 183 -9.18 15.45 27.53
C LYS A 183 -9.04 14.88 28.94
N ILE A 184 -8.17 13.90 29.16
CA ILE A 184 -7.90 13.36 30.51
C ILE A 184 -7.36 14.46 31.43
N HIS A 185 -6.52 15.36 30.90
CA HIS A 185 -6.02 16.48 31.67
C HIS A 185 -7.13 17.45 32.09
N GLN A 186 -8.02 17.80 31.16
CA GLN A 186 -9.18 18.65 31.44
C GLN A 186 -10.10 18.02 32.48
N GLU A 187 -10.42 16.73 32.32
CA GLU A 187 -11.25 15.98 33.28
C GLU A 187 -10.66 16.03 34.70
N LYS A 188 -9.34 15.90 34.85
CA LYS A 188 -8.66 16.03 36.15
C LYS A 188 -8.69 17.44 36.72
N ILE A 189 -8.60 18.46 35.87
CA ILE A 189 -8.75 19.86 36.30
C ILE A 189 -10.17 20.09 36.80
N ASP A 190 -11.17 19.60 36.07
CA ASP A 190 -12.58 19.75 36.41
C ASP A 190 -12.92 19.00 37.72
N GLU A 191 -12.39 17.78 37.91
CA GLU A 191 -12.47 17.04 39.17
C GLU A 191 -11.82 17.81 40.33
N TYR A 192 -10.65 18.42 40.10
CA TYR A 192 -9.99 19.23 41.12
C TYR A 192 -10.82 20.45 41.50
N LYS A 193 -11.35 21.19 40.51
CA LYS A 193 -12.23 22.35 40.71
C LYS A 193 -13.48 21.96 41.51
N ALA A 194 -14.08 20.80 41.20
CA ALA A 194 -15.23 20.29 41.93
C ALA A 194 -14.90 20.00 43.41
N GLY A 195 -13.70 19.50 43.71
CA GLY A 195 -13.25 19.21 45.07
C GLY A 195 -12.75 20.42 45.87
N HIS A 196 -12.48 21.56 45.23
CA HIS A 196 -11.86 22.75 45.84
C HIS A 196 -12.69 24.03 45.62
N GLU A 197 -14.02 23.91 45.63
CA GLU A 197 -14.96 25.05 45.54
C GLU A 197 -14.75 25.95 44.30
N GLY A 198 -14.33 25.35 43.17
CA GLY A 198 -14.08 26.07 41.92
C GLY A 198 -12.71 26.73 41.82
N ASN A 199 -11.86 26.59 42.85
CA ASN A 199 -10.49 27.08 42.77
C ASN A 199 -9.71 26.31 41.70
N GLU A 200 -9.00 27.05 40.86
CA GLU A 200 -8.12 26.46 39.87
C GLU A 200 -6.94 25.78 40.57
N PRO A 201 -6.42 24.67 40.01
CA PRO A 201 -5.15 24.14 40.48
C PRO A 201 -4.05 25.21 40.36
N LEU A 202 -2.94 25.03 41.09
CA LEU A 202 -1.70 25.79 40.84
C LEU A 202 -1.45 25.93 39.32
N THR A 203 -0.86 27.04 38.89
CA THR A 203 -0.65 27.42 37.47
C THR A 203 -0.58 26.22 36.55
N GLU A 204 -1.40 26.20 35.49
CA GLU A 204 -1.67 25.01 34.66
C GLU A 204 -0.38 24.24 34.26
N GLY A 205 0.71 24.95 33.97
CA GLY A 205 2.03 24.37 33.70
C GLY A 205 2.64 23.56 34.86
N ILE A 206 2.51 24.03 36.10
CA ILE A 206 2.96 23.35 37.31
C ILE A 206 2.13 22.09 37.56
N TYR A 207 0.80 22.20 37.46
CA TYR A 207 -0.10 21.06 37.59
C TYR A 207 0.21 19.97 36.53
N ARG A 208 0.44 20.38 35.27
CA ARG A 208 0.88 19.49 34.18
C ARG A 208 2.17 18.73 34.52
N LEU A 209 3.13 19.35 35.19
CA LEU A 209 4.40 18.71 35.55
C LEU A 209 4.22 17.59 36.59
N PHE A 210 3.37 17.81 37.60
CA PHE A 210 3.16 16.83 38.67
C PHE A 210 2.21 15.69 38.28
N HIS A 211 1.29 15.92 37.34
CA HIS A 211 0.34 14.89 36.87
C HIS A 211 0.76 14.19 35.57
N ARG A 212 1.90 14.55 34.98
CA ARG A 212 2.46 13.94 33.76
C ARG A 212 2.63 12.41 33.87
N LYS A 213 2.92 11.90 35.07
CA LYS A 213 3.19 10.47 35.33
C LYS A 213 1.96 9.65 35.74
N GLN A 214 0.80 10.29 35.95
CA GLN A 214 -0.38 9.60 36.46
C GLN A 214 -1.24 8.96 35.36
N ILE A 215 -1.05 9.33 34.09
CA ILE A 215 -1.84 8.75 33.01
C ILE A 215 -1.29 7.36 32.70
N ARG A 216 -2.07 6.31 33.02
CA ARG A 216 -1.71 4.94 32.66
C ARG A 216 -1.90 4.75 31.15
N ILE A 217 -0.93 4.12 30.51
CA ILE A 217 -0.95 3.82 29.06
C ILE A 217 -2.27 3.15 28.62
N PRO A 218 -2.81 2.11 29.30
CA PRO A 218 -4.06 1.48 28.87
C PRO A 218 -5.28 2.40 28.97
N GLU A 219 -5.33 3.28 29.97
CA GLU A 219 -6.42 4.27 30.14
C GLU A 219 -6.36 5.33 29.05
N LEU A 220 -5.16 5.80 28.72
CA LEU A 220 -4.93 6.74 27.61
C LEU A 220 -5.37 6.16 26.28
N VAL A 221 -5.01 4.90 26.01
CA VAL A 221 -5.39 4.24 24.75
C VAL A 221 -6.89 3.99 24.70
N ALA A 222 -7.51 3.53 25.79
CA ALA A 222 -8.97 3.37 25.84
C ALA A 222 -9.72 4.68 25.56
N LYS A 223 -9.26 5.79 26.14
CA LYS A 223 -9.81 7.12 25.85
C LYS A 223 -9.56 7.52 24.40
N ALA A 224 -8.37 7.29 23.85
CA ALA A 224 -8.06 7.57 22.45
C ALA A 224 -8.92 6.75 21.46
N ASP A 225 -9.19 5.49 21.79
CA ASP A 225 -10.02 4.61 20.98
C ASP A 225 -11.48 5.07 20.99
N SER A 226 -11.96 5.61 22.12
CA SER A 226 -13.31 6.20 22.20
C SER A 226 -13.50 7.41 21.28
N LEU A 227 -12.43 8.17 20.98
CA LEU A 227 -12.47 9.33 20.09
C LEU A 227 -12.73 8.96 18.63
N MET A 228 -12.30 7.77 18.19
CA MET A 228 -12.63 7.29 16.85
C MET A 228 -14.12 7.06 16.64
N VAL A 229 -14.88 6.84 17.71
CA VAL A 229 -16.33 6.57 17.65
C VAL A 229 -17.13 7.88 17.70
N SER A 230 -16.62 8.91 18.39
CA SER A 230 -17.33 10.18 18.58
C SER A 230 -17.27 11.12 17.38
N ASP A 231 -16.19 11.13 16.61
CA ASP A 231 -15.93 12.23 15.65
C ASP A 231 -16.75 12.16 14.35
N ARG A 232 -17.61 11.14 14.17
CA ARG A 232 -18.40 10.99 12.92
C ARG A 232 -19.83 10.48 13.08
N SER A 233 -20.31 10.28 14.31
CA SER A 233 -21.69 9.79 14.55
C SER A 233 -22.78 10.76 14.02
N VAL A 234 -22.43 12.02 13.72
CA VAL A 234 -23.34 13.01 13.13
C VAL A 234 -23.63 12.76 11.63
N ASN A 235 -22.82 11.96 10.90
CA ASN A 235 -23.04 11.66 9.47
C ASN A 235 -23.23 10.15 9.18
N SER A 236 -23.49 9.33 10.20
CA SER A 236 -23.51 7.86 10.08
C SER A 236 -24.71 7.26 9.35
N LYS A 237 -25.71 8.04 8.91
CA LYS A 237 -26.83 7.51 8.10
C LYS A 237 -26.52 7.30 6.62
N THR A 238 -25.34 7.68 6.13
CA THR A 238 -25.00 7.60 4.69
C THR A 238 -23.78 6.73 4.37
N VAL A 239 -23.13 6.11 5.36
CA VAL A 239 -21.82 5.43 5.16
C VAL A 239 -21.94 3.90 5.02
N SER A 240 -23.11 3.32 5.27
CA SER A 240 -23.34 1.87 5.08
C SER A 240 -23.41 1.44 3.61
N ASP A 241 -23.57 2.37 2.67
CA ASP A 241 -23.61 2.11 1.23
C ASP A 241 -22.45 2.80 0.52
N SER A 242 -21.22 2.27 0.62
CA SER A 242 -20.12 2.78 -0.20
C SER A 242 -20.36 2.39 -1.67
N SER A 243 -20.84 3.33 -2.47
CA SER A 243 -21.13 3.21 -3.92
C SER A 243 -19.87 3.19 -4.80
N TYR A 244 -18.79 2.54 -4.36
CA TYR A 244 -17.60 2.35 -5.19
C TYR A 244 -17.71 1.03 -5.95
N ALA A 245 -17.91 1.13 -7.26
CA ALA A 245 -17.87 -0.01 -8.16
C ALA A 245 -16.42 -0.57 -8.23
N PRO A 246 -16.22 -1.87 -8.02
CA PRO A 246 -14.93 -2.51 -8.24
C PRO A 246 -14.56 -2.43 -9.72
N ALA A 247 -13.32 -2.03 -10.03
CA ALA A 247 -12.85 -1.87 -11.39
C ALA A 247 -11.65 -2.78 -11.67
N ILE A 248 -11.65 -3.39 -12.86
CA ILE A 248 -10.44 -3.95 -13.48
C ILE A 248 -10.07 -3.02 -14.62
N SER A 249 -8.85 -2.49 -14.60
CA SER A 249 -8.34 -1.64 -15.66
C SER A 249 -7.68 -2.51 -16.73
N ASP A 250 -8.35 -2.74 -17.85
CA ASP A 250 -7.76 -3.39 -19.03
C ASP A 250 -6.98 -2.35 -19.85
N GLN A 251 -5.73 -2.64 -20.22
CA GLN A 251 -5.04 -1.86 -21.25
C GLN A 251 -5.55 -2.29 -22.61
N GLN A 252 -6.38 -1.45 -23.22
CA GLN A 252 -6.97 -1.69 -24.53
C GLN A 252 -5.89 -1.67 -25.63
N SER A 253 -5.77 -2.80 -26.32
CA SER A 253 -4.94 -2.98 -27.51
C SER A 253 -5.50 -2.19 -28.69
N GLU A 254 -4.61 -1.64 -29.51
CA GLU A 254 -4.92 -0.93 -30.76
C GLU A 254 -5.78 -1.77 -31.71
N SER A 255 -6.68 -1.10 -32.43
CA SER A 255 -7.23 -1.59 -33.71
C SER A 255 -7.34 -0.39 -34.68
N PRO A 256 -7.09 -0.60 -35.99
CA PRO A 256 -6.60 0.45 -36.87
C PRO A 256 -7.70 1.30 -37.54
N ALA A 257 -7.30 2.54 -37.81
CA ALA A 257 -7.74 3.48 -38.86
C ALA A 257 -9.20 3.99 -38.85
N GLN A 258 -9.34 5.30 -38.59
CA GLN A 258 -9.93 6.20 -39.58
C GLN A 258 -9.32 7.60 -39.48
N THR A 259 -8.79 8.02 -40.62
CA THR A 259 -8.11 9.28 -40.88
C THR A 259 -9.07 10.46 -40.80
N SER A 260 -8.76 11.47 -39.98
CA SER A 260 -9.14 12.85 -40.27
C SER A 260 -8.10 13.80 -39.67
N SER A 261 -7.28 14.35 -40.56
CA SER A 261 -6.26 15.36 -40.31
C SER A 261 -6.88 16.71 -39.91
N VAL A 262 -6.42 17.30 -38.81
CA VAL A 262 -6.41 18.77 -38.61
C VAL A 262 -5.12 19.15 -37.85
N PRO A 263 -4.38 20.19 -38.29
CA PRO A 263 -2.96 20.33 -38.01
C PRO A 263 -2.62 20.96 -36.65
N PHE A 264 -1.40 20.61 -36.23
CA PHE A 264 -0.62 21.13 -35.12
C PHE A 264 -0.48 22.66 -35.18
N GLY A 265 -1.13 23.35 -34.25
CA GLY A 265 -1.01 24.80 -34.03
C GLY A 265 -0.48 25.08 -32.63
N GLN A 266 0.73 25.65 -32.56
CA GLN A 266 1.43 26.08 -31.36
C GLN A 266 0.53 26.97 -30.48
N ARG A 267 0.17 26.51 -29.28
CA ARG A 267 -0.31 27.41 -28.22
C ARG A 267 0.86 27.88 -27.38
N LYS A 268 1.16 29.17 -27.52
CA LYS A 268 2.07 29.95 -26.66
C LYS A 268 1.68 29.75 -25.19
N MET A 269 2.66 29.42 -24.34
CA MET A 269 2.50 29.48 -22.89
C MET A 269 2.24 30.93 -22.49
N ASN A 270 1.10 31.18 -21.86
CA ASN A 270 0.85 32.40 -21.12
C ASN A 270 1.24 32.14 -19.66
N THR A 271 2.43 32.61 -19.29
CA THR A 271 2.96 32.60 -17.93
C THR A 271 2.26 33.69 -17.14
N GLN A 272 1.04 33.43 -16.66
CA GLN A 272 0.47 34.19 -15.55
C GLN A 272 0.66 33.38 -14.28
N GLU A 273 1.40 33.99 -13.36
CA GLU A 273 1.81 33.49 -12.06
C GLU A 273 0.63 32.86 -11.31
N MET A 274 0.61 31.52 -11.24
CA MET A 274 -0.19 30.82 -10.24
C MET A 274 0.43 31.10 -8.89
N LYS A 275 -0.17 32.06 -8.17
CA LYS A 275 0.08 32.30 -6.76
C LYS A 275 -0.30 31.02 -6.01
N VAL A 276 0.69 30.20 -5.69
CA VAL A 276 0.53 29.00 -4.88
C VAL A 276 0.23 29.46 -3.45
N THR A 277 -1.05 29.54 -3.10
CA THR A 277 -1.45 29.70 -1.71
C THR A 277 -1.26 28.34 -1.05
N TYR A 278 -0.11 28.15 -0.40
CA TYR A 278 0.05 27.05 0.54
C TYR A 278 -0.97 27.26 1.66
N LEU A 279 -1.94 26.36 1.77
CA LEU A 279 -2.73 26.24 2.99
C LEU A 279 -1.74 25.92 4.10
N ASN A 280 -1.51 26.93 4.95
CA ASN A 280 -0.64 26.86 6.10
C ASN A 280 -1.20 25.80 7.05
N MET A 281 -0.63 24.59 7.04
CA MET A 281 -1.03 23.46 7.87
C MET A 281 -0.29 23.51 9.22
N ASP A 282 -0.35 24.67 9.88
CA ASP A 282 0.03 24.82 11.28
C ASP A 282 -1.25 25.14 12.08
N PRO A 283 -1.88 24.16 12.75
CA PRO A 283 -3.05 24.40 13.60
C PRO A 283 -2.69 25.05 14.94
N LEU A 284 -1.55 25.73 15.04
CA LEU A 284 -0.95 26.18 16.31
C LEU A 284 -0.57 27.67 16.34
N LYS A 285 -1.03 28.49 15.38
CA LYS A 285 -0.71 29.94 15.38
C LYS A 285 -1.90 30.88 15.57
N SER A 286 -3.14 30.38 15.58
CA SER A 286 -4.33 31.22 15.70
C SER A 286 -4.89 31.32 17.13
N LEU A 287 -4.11 30.96 18.15
CA LEU A 287 -4.54 31.02 19.56
C LEU A 287 -3.67 31.92 20.45
N ASP A 288 -2.65 32.59 19.88
CA ASP A 288 -1.72 33.44 20.65
C ASP A 288 -1.85 34.96 20.35
N GLU A 289 -2.82 35.41 19.53
CA GLU A 289 -2.92 36.83 19.12
C GLU A 289 -4.24 37.53 19.53
N THR A 290 -5.00 37.03 20.52
CA THR A 290 -6.23 37.72 20.97
C THR A 290 -6.27 38.19 22.43
N ASP A 291 -5.16 38.19 23.17
CA ASP A 291 -5.15 38.61 24.59
C ASP A 291 -4.17 39.74 24.97
N GLU A 292 -3.65 40.52 24.01
CA GLU A 292 -2.89 41.76 24.30
C GLU A 292 -3.49 42.98 23.61
N GLU A 293 -4.73 43.35 23.93
CA GLU A 293 -5.20 44.73 23.67
C GLU A 293 -6.36 45.17 24.57
N THR A 294 -6.31 44.89 25.88
CA THR A 294 -7.06 45.68 26.89
C THR A 294 -6.31 45.71 28.22
N LYS A 295 -5.30 46.59 28.31
CA LYS A 295 -4.83 47.22 29.57
C LYS A 295 -3.74 48.25 29.27
N GLY A 296 -4.08 49.54 29.41
CA GLY A 296 -3.08 50.60 29.66
C GLY A 296 -3.15 51.85 28.80
N HIS A 297 -4.20 52.66 28.90
CA HIS A 297 -4.16 54.02 29.48
C HIS A 297 -5.52 54.72 29.39
#